data_AF-I0GN21-F1
#
_entry.id   AF-I0GN21-F1
#
_cell.length_a   1.000
_cell.length_b   1.000
_cell.length_c   1.000
_cell.angle_alpha   90.00
_cell.angle_beta   90.00
_cell.angle_gamma   90.00
#
_symmetry.space_group_name_H-M   'P 1'
#
loop_
_entity.id
_entity.type
_entity.pdbx_description
1 polymer ?
#
loop_
_entity_poly.entity_id
_entity_poly.type
_entity_poly.pdbx_seq_one_letter_code
_entity_poly.pdbx_strand_id
1 'polypeptide(L)'
;MRRYKGSDVFDMMRTISAMVGKGSVSHNSRQFNAKNTDPERTPLNINYCNEDIRQVYHRLFDDALERFNDKQTRSDRRIDDYYEKIRRGKQEKPFHELILQIGNCDDTGATTDVGAHAKAALDEYYRGFAERNPNLCVFSAHLHMDEATPHIHIDFVPFITGSKRGLDTRVSLKQALAAQGFKGGTRRETEWSQWVQSEKEQLAMVMERHGFEWEHKSTHEKHLSVLEYEKKVRAEEVAELDAQVTEKKSEIAALDQQAEQAQAEVKEIEAVLATVEKQQVKLAEIEKVQPKKSALTSKVSMTEAEYETLQTAAKKYVTYKRKDIGLQKQVDQLTEQLAQKDSFIDKLKGIIAGLKNKIAELEQKLSSRDSIREQMERGRLKSENDSLRKENQKLRDVLAAHGIPFGRKQVDRDSR
;
A
#
# COMPACT_ATOMS: atom_id res chain seq x y z
N MET A 1 -38.64 -15.56 -24.48
CA MET A 1 -37.16 -15.47 -24.35
C MET A 1 -36.64 -14.34 -25.22
N ARG A 2 -36.58 -13.12 -24.66
CA ARG A 2 -36.00 -11.95 -25.33
C ARG A 2 -34.53 -11.89 -24.91
N ARG A 3 -33.62 -12.02 -25.88
CA ARG A 3 -32.18 -11.91 -25.67
C ARG A 3 -31.87 -10.49 -25.18
N TYR A 4 -31.34 -10.37 -23.97
CA TYR A 4 -30.64 -9.16 -23.53
C TYR A 4 -29.41 -9.00 -24.42
N LYS A 5 -29.43 -7.99 -25.30
CA LYS A 5 -28.23 -7.52 -25.99
C LYS A 5 -27.39 -6.80 -24.95
N GLY A 6 -26.14 -7.23 -24.78
CA GLY A 6 -25.15 -6.54 -23.99
C GLY A 6 -24.91 -5.15 -24.57
N SER A 7 -25.41 -4.14 -23.88
CA SER A 7 -25.14 -2.73 -24.10
C SER A 7 -25.20 -2.04 -22.74
N ASP A 8 -24.19 -2.30 -21.91
CA ASP A 8 -23.91 -1.54 -20.68
C ASP A 8 -22.43 -1.77 -20.33
N VAL A 9 -21.53 -1.44 -21.27
CA VAL A 9 -20.22 -0.94 -20.86
C VAL A 9 -20.49 0.53 -20.57
N PHE A 10 -20.95 0.82 -19.33
CA PHE A 10 -21.14 2.19 -18.89
C PHE A 10 -19.85 2.95 -19.17
N ASP A 11 -19.96 4.04 -19.89
CA ASP A 11 -18.86 4.96 -20.16
C ASP A 11 -18.41 5.52 -18.80
N MET A 12 -17.36 4.95 -18.22
CA MET A 12 -16.83 5.28 -16.88
C MET A 12 -15.67 6.29 -16.95
N MET A 13 -15.33 6.76 -18.14
CA MET A 13 -14.31 7.78 -18.35
C MET A 13 -14.83 9.16 -17.96
N ARG A 14 -14.16 9.87 -17.06
CA ARG A 14 -14.53 11.22 -16.61
C ARG A 14 -13.33 12.15 -16.57
N THR A 15 -13.53 13.39 -17.01
CA THR A 15 -12.47 14.40 -16.91
C THR A 15 -12.29 14.90 -15.49
N ILE A 16 -11.06 15.26 -15.12
CA ILE A 16 -10.79 16.06 -13.93
C ILE A 16 -10.57 17.52 -14.34
N SER A 17 -11.42 18.41 -13.82
CA SER A 17 -11.20 19.85 -13.89
C SER A 17 -10.59 20.32 -12.57
N ALA A 18 -9.50 21.08 -12.67
CA ALA A 18 -8.92 21.80 -11.55
C ALA A 18 -8.83 23.28 -11.94
N MET A 19 -9.53 24.14 -11.21
CA MET A 19 -9.56 25.58 -11.46
C MET A 19 -9.05 26.35 -10.26
N VAL A 20 -8.37 27.47 -10.54
CA VAL A 20 -8.06 28.48 -9.53
C VAL A 20 -9.31 29.33 -9.36
N GLY A 21 -9.96 29.21 -8.21
CA GLY A 21 -11.10 30.04 -7.90
C GLY A 21 -10.70 31.48 -7.57
N LYS A 22 -11.68 32.40 -7.62
CA LYS A 22 -11.44 33.82 -7.28
C LYS A 22 -11.37 34.05 -5.77
N GLY A 23 -11.65 33.04 -4.95
CA GLY A 23 -11.60 33.09 -3.49
C GLY A 23 -12.83 33.75 -2.90
N SER A 24 -14.02 33.18 -3.08
CA SER A 24 -15.26 33.71 -2.51
C SER A 24 -15.74 32.87 -1.33
N VAL A 25 -15.11 33.03 -0.17
CA VAL A 25 -15.40 32.25 1.05
C VAL A 25 -16.89 32.29 1.42
N SER A 26 -17.55 33.44 1.27
CA SER A 26 -18.99 33.61 1.53
C SER A 26 -19.90 32.81 0.60
N HIS A 27 -19.48 32.58 -0.65
CA HIS A 27 -20.21 31.71 -1.59
C HIS A 27 -20.02 30.24 -1.21
N ASN A 28 -18.79 29.87 -0.86
CA ASN A 28 -18.41 28.50 -0.50
C ASN A 28 -19.10 28.04 0.78
N SER A 29 -19.21 28.91 1.78
CA SER A 29 -19.90 28.60 3.03
C SER A 29 -21.43 28.77 2.97
N ARG A 30 -22.01 29.02 1.77
CA ARG A 30 -23.44 29.27 1.55
C ARG A 30 -24.03 30.37 2.47
N GLN A 31 -23.26 31.43 2.74
CA GLN A 31 -23.77 32.59 3.49
C GLN A 31 -24.82 33.39 2.69
N PHE A 32 -24.90 33.17 1.38
CA PHE A 32 -25.96 33.66 0.51
C PHE A 32 -26.29 32.59 -0.54
N ASN A 33 -27.56 32.52 -0.95
CA ASN A 33 -28.00 31.59 -1.99
C ASN A 33 -27.74 32.19 -3.38
N ALA A 34 -26.90 31.52 -4.18
CA ALA A 34 -26.63 31.92 -5.56
C ALA A 34 -27.71 31.36 -6.50
N LYS A 35 -27.95 32.02 -7.65
CA LYS A 35 -29.02 31.64 -8.60
C LYS A 35 -28.86 30.23 -9.20
N ASN A 36 -27.65 29.69 -9.18
CA ASN A 36 -27.29 28.36 -9.69
C ASN A 36 -27.32 27.26 -8.61
N THR A 37 -27.73 27.59 -7.38
CA THR A 37 -27.86 26.64 -6.26
C THR A 37 -29.30 26.17 -6.12
N ASP A 38 -29.46 24.90 -5.76
CA ASP A 38 -30.73 24.26 -5.45
C ASP A 38 -30.85 24.06 -3.93
N PRO A 39 -31.67 24.87 -3.23
CA PRO A 39 -31.80 24.82 -1.77
C PRO A 39 -32.23 23.45 -1.22
N GLU A 40 -32.95 22.65 -2.00
CA GLU A 40 -33.39 21.31 -1.57
C GLU A 40 -32.22 20.32 -1.49
N ARG A 41 -31.15 20.58 -2.26
CA ARG A 41 -29.94 19.74 -2.31
C ARG A 41 -28.81 20.26 -1.42
N THR A 42 -28.90 21.47 -0.87
CA THR A 42 -27.89 22.01 0.07
C THR A 42 -27.60 21.08 1.25
N PRO A 43 -28.57 20.32 1.83
CA PRO A 43 -28.29 19.33 2.85
C PRO A 43 -27.37 18.17 2.41
N LEU A 44 -27.16 17.96 1.10
CA LEU A 44 -26.26 16.95 0.55
C LEU A 44 -24.79 17.43 0.47
N ASN A 45 -24.54 18.72 0.70
CA ASN A 45 -23.20 19.28 0.76
C ASN A 45 -22.42 18.71 1.95
N ILE A 46 -21.08 18.66 1.83
CA ILE A 46 -20.20 18.34 2.96
C ILE A 46 -19.37 19.57 3.30
N ASN A 47 -19.44 20.01 4.55
CA ASN A 47 -18.59 21.08 5.09
C ASN A 47 -17.50 20.43 5.95
N TYR A 48 -16.24 20.57 5.53
CA TYR A 48 -15.12 19.96 6.27
C TYR A 48 -14.56 20.92 7.33
N CYS A 49 -14.37 22.18 6.95
CA CYS A 49 -13.93 23.24 7.86
C CYS A 49 -14.37 24.61 7.34
N ASN A 50 -14.49 25.58 8.25
CA ASN A 50 -14.80 26.98 7.95
C ASN A 50 -14.30 27.87 9.10
N GLU A 51 -12.99 28.12 9.13
CA GLU A 51 -12.31 28.96 10.11
C GLU A 51 -12.19 30.41 9.62
N ASP A 52 -12.16 31.39 10.54
CA ASP A 52 -11.84 32.77 10.17
C ASP A 52 -10.37 32.87 9.75
N ILE A 53 -10.12 33.28 8.50
CA ILE A 53 -8.78 33.47 7.95
C ILE A 53 -7.89 34.36 8.83
N ARG A 54 -8.44 35.34 9.54
CA ARG A 54 -7.65 36.18 10.46
C ARG A 54 -7.09 35.35 11.61
N GLN A 55 -7.87 34.44 12.19
CA GLN A 55 -7.42 33.55 13.25
C GLN A 55 -6.33 32.59 12.73
N VAL A 56 -6.45 32.13 11.49
CA VAL A 56 -5.40 31.32 10.83
C VAL A 56 -4.11 32.11 10.68
N TYR A 57 -4.19 33.38 10.30
CA TYR A 57 -3.01 34.25 10.21
C TYR A 57 -2.34 34.45 11.57
N HIS A 58 -3.13 34.69 12.61
CA HIS A 58 -2.60 34.82 13.98
C HIS A 58 -1.87 33.53 14.41
N ARG A 59 -2.52 32.38 14.23
CA ARG A 59 -1.95 31.07 14.56
C ARG A 59 -0.66 30.75 13.79
N LEU A 60 -0.55 31.15 12.52
CA LEU A 60 0.59 30.81 11.67
C LEU A 60 1.76 31.81 11.78
N PHE A 61 1.48 33.09 12.03
CA PHE A 61 2.46 34.15 11.77
C PHE A 61 2.76 35.06 12.96
N ASP A 62 1.98 35.07 14.04
CA ASP A 62 2.18 36.05 15.12
C ASP A 62 3.55 35.89 15.79
N ASP A 63 3.98 34.66 16.12
CA ASP A 63 5.29 34.43 16.70
C ASP A 63 6.43 34.90 15.77
N ALA A 64 6.25 34.73 14.45
CA ALA A 64 7.22 35.16 13.43
C ALA A 64 7.21 36.69 13.25
N LEU A 65 6.04 37.30 13.37
CA LEU A 65 5.82 38.73 13.32
C LEU A 65 6.48 39.43 14.51
N GLU A 66 6.31 38.88 15.71
CA GLU A 66 6.96 39.36 16.94
C GLU A 66 8.49 39.32 16.79
N ARG A 67 9.06 38.16 16.45
CA ARG A 67 10.51 38.00 16.20
C ARG A 67 11.03 38.93 15.10
N PHE A 68 10.23 39.23 14.10
CA PHE A 68 10.59 40.18 13.03
C PHE A 68 10.60 41.62 13.54
N ASN A 69 9.56 42.01 14.27
CA ASN A 69 9.36 43.37 14.78
C ASN A 69 10.38 43.73 15.87
N ASP A 70 10.80 42.78 16.70
CA ASP A 70 11.82 42.99 17.74
C ASP A 70 13.20 43.36 17.16
N LYS A 71 13.47 42.92 15.93
CA LYS A 71 14.71 43.24 15.21
C LYS A 71 14.66 44.61 14.52
N GLN A 72 13.52 45.29 14.50
CA GLN A 72 13.37 46.56 13.78
C GLN A 72 13.70 47.75 14.70
N THR A 73 14.71 48.54 14.33
CA THR A 73 15.05 49.79 15.02
C THR A 73 14.21 50.98 14.56
N ARG A 74 13.57 50.88 13.40
CA ARG A 74 12.74 51.93 12.80
C ARG A 74 11.27 51.57 12.88
N SER A 75 10.45 52.48 13.41
CA SER A 75 9.01 52.28 13.58
C SER A 75 8.28 52.04 12.25
N ASP A 76 8.66 52.74 11.16
CA ASP A 76 8.04 52.59 9.84
C ASP A 76 8.29 51.22 9.17
N ARG A 77 9.21 50.41 9.71
CA ARG A 77 9.50 49.05 9.23
C ARG A 77 8.77 47.96 10.01
N ARG A 78 8.17 48.30 11.16
CA ARG A 78 7.36 47.37 11.94
C ARG A 78 6.05 47.11 11.20
N ILE A 79 5.51 45.93 11.43
CA ILE A 79 4.26 45.46 10.81
C ILE A 79 3.28 45.25 11.95
N ASP A 80 2.19 46.01 11.95
CA ASP A 80 1.19 45.92 13.02
C ASP A 80 0.31 44.68 12.86
N ASP A 81 -0.16 44.43 11.63
CA ASP A 81 -1.02 43.31 11.28
C ASP A 81 -0.51 42.69 9.97
N TYR A 82 -0.07 41.43 10.04
CA TYR A 82 0.49 40.73 8.89
C TYR A 82 -0.58 40.35 7.85
N TYR A 83 -1.80 40.03 8.28
CA TYR A 83 -2.91 39.77 7.36
C TYR A 83 -3.24 41.03 6.55
N GLU A 84 -3.38 42.19 7.20
CA GLU A 84 -3.63 43.45 6.50
C GLU A 84 -2.47 43.85 5.58
N LYS A 85 -1.23 43.56 5.98
CA LYS A 85 -0.06 43.75 5.11
C LYS A 85 -0.16 42.91 3.83
N ILE A 86 -0.50 41.63 3.93
CA ILE A 86 -0.65 40.76 2.75
C ILE A 86 -1.84 41.20 1.91
N ARG A 87 -2.98 41.50 2.53
CA ARG A 87 -4.20 41.97 1.83
C ARG A 87 -4.00 43.24 1.04
N ARG A 88 -3.21 44.20 1.54
CA ARG A 88 -2.88 45.46 0.85
C ARG A 88 -1.72 45.31 -0.15
N GLY A 89 -0.96 44.23 -0.02
CA GLY A 89 0.17 43.92 -0.88
C GLY A 89 -0.26 43.48 -2.28
N LYS A 90 0.68 43.54 -3.23
CA LYS A 90 0.50 43.04 -4.61
C LYS A 90 1.33 41.79 -4.92
N GLN A 91 2.21 41.38 -3.99
CA GLN A 91 3.16 40.29 -4.21
C GLN A 91 2.55 38.91 -3.95
N GLU A 92 1.81 38.77 -2.86
CA GLU A 92 1.20 37.52 -2.42
C GLU A 92 -0.30 37.75 -2.20
N LYS A 93 -1.11 36.70 -2.32
CA LYS A 93 -2.54 36.75 -1.99
C LYS A 93 -2.77 36.30 -0.54
N PRO A 94 -3.83 36.78 0.14
CA PRO A 94 -4.14 36.30 1.48
C PRO A 94 -4.40 34.79 1.55
N PHE A 95 -4.98 34.22 0.50
CA PHE A 95 -5.21 32.80 0.34
C PHE A 95 -5.36 32.43 -1.14
N HIS A 96 -5.43 31.13 -1.41
CA HIS A 96 -5.68 30.56 -2.72
C HIS A 96 -6.83 29.54 -2.63
N GLU A 97 -7.56 29.40 -3.74
CA GLU A 97 -8.71 28.50 -3.85
C GLU A 97 -8.42 27.46 -4.95
N LEU A 98 -8.51 26.18 -4.60
CA LEU A 98 -8.53 25.06 -5.54
C LEU A 98 -9.96 24.53 -5.66
N ILE A 99 -10.48 24.51 -6.88
CA ILE A 99 -11.79 23.92 -7.20
C ILE A 99 -11.54 22.66 -8.02
N LEU A 100 -12.00 21.51 -7.52
CA LEU A 100 -11.90 20.22 -8.20
C LEU A 100 -13.29 19.68 -8.54
N GLN A 101 -13.43 19.20 -9.78
CA GLN A 101 -14.67 18.63 -10.30
C GLN A 101 -14.37 17.37 -11.11
N ILE A 102 -15.21 16.35 -10.93
CA ILE A 102 -15.22 15.14 -11.76
C ILE A 102 -16.32 15.28 -12.82
N GLY A 103 -15.95 15.12 -14.08
CA GLY A 103 -16.83 15.22 -15.23
C GLY A 103 -17.43 16.62 -15.43
N ASN A 104 -18.62 16.67 -16.03
CA ASN A 104 -19.43 17.87 -16.27
C ASN A 104 -20.92 17.56 -16.02
N CYS A 105 -21.81 18.52 -16.28
CA CYS A 105 -23.24 18.35 -16.01
C CYS A 105 -23.90 17.26 -16.85
N ASP A 106 -23.37 16.97 -18.03
CA ASP A 106 -23.96 16.01 -18.97
C ASP A 106 -23.61 14.56 -18.58
N ASP A 107 -22.41 14.33 -18.02
CA ASP A 107 -21.89 12.99 -17.71
C ASP A 107 -21.84 12.66 -16.20
N THR A 108 -21.89 13.68 -15.34
CA THR A 108 -21.69 13.59 -13.87
C THR A 108 -22.60 14.58 -13.16
N GLY A 109 -23.86 14.71 -13.62
CA GLY A 109 -24.84 15.58 -12.98
C GLY A 109 -25.07 15.23 -11.51
N ALA A 110 -25.20 16.22 -10.64
CA ALA A 110 -25.29 16.02 -9.19
C ALA A 110 -26.58 15.29 -8.72
N THR A 111 -27.59 15.16 -9.58
CA THR A 111 -28.82 14.40 -9.33
C THR A 111 -28.77 12.95 -9.85
N THR A 112 -27.63 12.52 -10.40
CA THR A 112 -27.46 11.18 -10.99
C THR A 112 -26.71 10.25 -10.04
N ASP A 113 -26.86 8.93 -10.23
CA ASP A 113 -26.07 7.93 -9.50
C ASP A 113 -24.56 8.14 -9.71
N VAL A 114 -24.16 8.54 -10.91
CA VAL A 114 -22.78 8.88 -11.24
C VAL A 114 -22.29 10.08 -10.41
N GLY A 115 -23.14 11.10 -10.23
CA GLY A 115 -22.86 12.23 -9.35
C GLY A 115 -22.67 11.83 -7.88
N ALA A 116 -23.41 10.82 -7.39
CA ALA A 116 -23.22 10.29 -6.05
C ALA A 116 -21.87 9.55 -5.90
N HIS A 117 -21.42 8.82 -6.92
CA HIS A 117 -20.09 8.20 -6.92
C HIS A 117 -18.98 9.27 -6.99
N ALA A 118 -19.16 10.33 -7.79
CA ALA A 118 -18.22 11.45 -7.84
C ALA A 118 -18.10 12.17 -6.48
N LYS A 119 -19.22 12.34 -5.77
CA LYS A 119 -19.23 12.85 -4.39
C LYS A 119 -18.37 12.00 -3.46
N ALA A 120 -18.51 10.67 -3.52
CA ALA A 120 -17.75 9.75 -2.68
C ALA A 120 -16.25 9.80 -2.99
N ALA A 121 -15.89 9.86 -4.28
CA ALA A 121 -14.50 10.01 -4.71
C ALA A 121 -13.89 11.34 -4.25
N LEU A 122 -14.61 12.46 -4.36
CA LEU A 122 -14.14 13.77 -3.89
C LEU A 122 -13.99 13.83 -2.36
N ASP A 123 -14.89 13.21 -1.60
CA ASP A 123 -14.79 13.10 -0.13
C ASP A 123 -13.56 12.30 0.28
N GLU A 124 -13.35 11.11 -0.31
CA GLU A 124 -12.15 10.30 -0.02
C GLU A 124 -10.86 11.03 -0.40
N TYR A 125 -10.83 11.71 -1.56
CA TYR A 125 -9.68 12.50 -1.99
C TYR A 125 -9.31 13.60 -0.96
N TYR A 126 -10.32 14.31 -0.44
CA TYR A 126 -10.11 15.43 0.48
C TYR A 126 -9.56 14.99 1.84
N ARG A 127 -9.98 13.82 2.35
CA ARG A 127 -9.54 13.35 3.69
C ARG A 127 -8.02 13.21 3.83
N GLY A 128 -7.30 12.96 2.74
CA GLY A 128 -5.83 12.93 2.73
C GLY A 128 -5.16 14.26 2.31
N PHE A 129 -5.91 15.33 2.04
CA PHE A 129 -5.37 16.56 1.44
C PHE A 129 -4.35 17.25 2.34
N ALA A 130 -4.65 17.38 3.64
CA ALA A 130 -3.79 18.07 4.60
C ALA A 130 -2.45 17.34 4.81
N GLU A 131 -2.46 16.00 4.82
CA GLU A 131 -1.25 15.19 4.95
C GLU A 131 -0.33 15.32 3.74
N ARG A 132 -0.90 15.37 2.53
CA ARG A 132 -0.13 15.58 1.29
C ARG A 132 0.39 17.01 1.14
N ASN A 133 -0.25 17.98 1.79
CA ASN A 133 0.00 19.40 1.61
C ASN A 133 0.33 20.12 2.93
N PRO A 134 1.43 19.76 3.61
CA PRO A 134 1.76 20.28 4.95
C PRO A 134 2.04 21.79 4.97
N ASN A 135 2.40 22.40 3.84
CA ASN A 135 2.66 23.83 3.72
C ASN A 135 1.44 24.65 3.25
N LEU A 136 0.28 24.00 3.10
CA LEU A 136 -0.98 24.63 2.71
C LEU A 136 -1.99 24.50 3.86
N CYS A 137 -2.12 25.55 4.68
CA CYS A 137 -3.07 25.53 5.79
C CYS A 137 -4.49 25.77 5.26
N VAL A 138 -5.27 24.71 5.14
CA VAL A 138 -6.69 24.77 4.74
C VAL A 138 -7.51 25.41 5.86
N PHE A 139 -8.35 26.37 5.51
CA PHE A 139 -9.23 27.05 6.47
C PHE A 139 -10.71 26.98 6.09
N SER A 140 -11.03 26.82 4.80
CA SER A 140 -12.40 26.69 4.30
C SER A 140 -12.43 25.60 3.25
N ALA A 141 -13.30 24.59 3.41
CA ALA A 141 -13.43 23.51 2.46
C ALA A 141 -14.85 22.95 2.42
N HIS A 142 -15.40 22.91 1.20
CA HIS A 142 -16.82 22.66 0.96
C HIS A 142 -17.01 21.82 -0.30
N LEU A 143 -17.67 20.66 -0.17
CA LEU A 143 -18.13 19.85 -1.29
C LEU A 143 -19.59 20.19 -1.59
N HIS A 144 -19.85 20.66 -2.80
CA HIS A 144 -21.16 21.07 -3.27
C HIS A 144 -21.84 20.01 -4.13
N MET A 145 -23.07 19.67 -3.74
CA MET A 145 -24.01 18.78 -4.45
C MET A 145 -25.28 19.51 -4.87
N ASP A 146 -25.41 20.78 -4.50
CA ASP A 146 -26.54 21.65 -4.77
C ASP A 146 -26.42 22.46 -6.07
N GLU A 147 -25.36 22.24 -6.84
CA GLU A 147 -25.15 22.83 -8.17
C GLU A 147 -25.32 21.78 -9.28
N ALA A 148 -24.89 22.08 -10.51
CA ALA A 148 -25.07 21.20 -11.67
C ALA A 148 -24.20 19.93 -11.60
N THR A 149 -22.96 20.07 -11.13
CA THR A 149 -21.98 18.98 -11.08
C THR A 149 -21.33 18.94 -9.69
N PRO A 150 -21.10 17.76 -9.09
CA PRO A 150 -20.36 17.64 -7.84
C PRO A 150 -18.96 18.25 -7.95
N HIS A 151 -18.62 19.16 -7.04
CA HIS A 151 -17.30 19.77 -6.99
C HIS A 151 -16.92 20.15 -5.57
N ILE A 152 -15.64 20.31 -5.31
CA ILE A 152 -15.11 20.71 -4.00
C ILE A 152 -14.30 21.99 -4.13
N HIS A 153 -14.53 22.92 -3.21
CA HIS A 153 -13.74 24.12 -2.98
C HIS A 153 -12.80 23.88 -1.81
N ILE A 154 -11.52 24.20 -1.98
CA ILE A 154 -10.49 24.11 -0.94
C ILE A 154 -9.74 25.44 -0.90
N ASP A 155 -10.01 26.23 0.14
CA ASP A 155 -9.36 27.51 0.40
C ASP A 155 -8.23 27.32 1.44
N PHE A 156 -7.01 27.74 1.08
CA PHE A 156 -5.83 27.57 1.92
C PHE A 156 -4.88 28.76 1.92
N VAL A 157 -4.16 28.92 3.04
CA VAL A 157 -3.07 29.89 3.20
C VAL A 157 -1.73 29.16 3.02
N PRO A 158 -0.97 29.45 1.95
CA PRO A 158 0.35 28.86 1.77
C PRO A 158 1.39 29.53 2.65
N PHE A 159 2.23 28.76 3.32
CA PHE A 159 3.26 29.30 4.19
C PHE A 159 4.57 28.53 4.09
N ILE A 160 5.66 29.21 4.41
CA ILE A 160 6.98 28.62 4.61
C ILE A 160 7.56 29.06 5.94
N THR A 161 8.48 28.26 6.47
CA THR A 161 9.28 28.56 7.65
C THR A 161 10.76 28.70 7.27
N GLY A 162 11.57 29.29 8.15
CA GLY A 162 13.02 29.42 7.93
C GLY A 162 13.43 30.41 6.83
N SER A 163 12.57 31.36 6.46
CA SER A 163 12.89 32.36 5.45
C SER A 163 13.99 33.31 5.92
N LYS A 164 14.95 33.62 5.03
CA LYS A 164 16.01 34.61 5.27
C LYS A 164 15.60 36.04 4.89
N ARG A 165 14.39 36.24 4.35
CA ARG A 165 13.88 37.52 3.86
C ARG A 165 12.52 37.82 4.48
N GLY A 166 12.41 38.96 5.18
CA GLY A 166 11.17 39.34 5.87
C GLY A 166 10.98 38.51 7.15
N LEU A 167 9.73 38.13 7.43
CA LEU A 167 9.42 37.20 8.51
C LEU A 167 10.02 35.82 8.20
N ASP A 168 10.49 35.12 9.24
CA ASP A 168 11.04 33.77 9.09
C ASP A 168 9.94 32.75 8.72
N THR A 169 8.73 32.94 9.24
CA THR A 169 7.51 32.27 8.78
C THR A 169 6.66 33.26 7.99
N ARG A 170 6.40 32.99 6.72
CA ARG A 170 5.75 33.97 5.83
C ARG A 170 4.89 33.31 4.77
N VAL A 171 3.96 34.09 4.23
CA VAL A 171 3.17 33.70 3.06
C VAL A 171 4.07 33.62 1.84
N SER A 172 4.05 32.48 1.15
CA SER A 172 4.57 32.35 -0.20
C SER A 172 4.14 31.04 -0.85
N LEU A 173 3.25 31.13 -1.84
CA LEU A 173 2.77 29.94 -2.58
C LEU A 173 3.93 29.22 -3.28
N LYS A 174 4.75 29.98 -4.00
CA LYS A 174 5.87 29.42 -4.75
C LYS A 174 6.82 28.62 -3.87
N GLN A 175 7.18 29.18 -2.70
CA GLN A 175 8.12 28.50 -1.80
C GLN A 175 7.47 27.37 -1.02
N ALA A 176 6.17 27.46 -0.70
CA ALA A 176 5.41 26.38 -0.07
C ALA A 176 5.40 25.14 -0.97
N LEU A 177 5.10 25.32 -2.25
CA LEU A 177 5.15 24.23 -3.24
C LEU A 177 6.58 23.72 -3.47
N ALA A 178 7.57 24.61 -3.49
CA ALA A 178 8.98 24.18 -3.61
C ALA A 178 9.45 23.34 -2.41
N ALA A 179 8.99 23.64 -1.20
CA ALA A 179 9.27 22.84 0.00
C ALA A 179 8.67 21.42 -0.11
N GLN A 180 7.57 21.28 -0.84
CA GLN A 180 6.94 20.00 -1.18
C GLN A 180 7.56 19.30 -2.41
N GLY A 181 8.64 19.85 -2.99
CA GLY A 181 9.38 19.21 -4.08
C GLY A 181 9.03 19.70 -5.49
N PHE A 182 8.08 20.63 -5.65
CA PHE A 182 7.73 21.21 -6.94
C PHE A 182 8.72 22.31 -7.31
N LYS A 183 9.58 22.07 -8.29
CA LYS A 183 10.73 22.96 -8.56
C LYS A 183 10.45 24.03 -9.61
N GLY A 184 9.39 23.85 -10.39
CA GLY A 184 9.15 24.65 -11.59
C GLY A 184 10.28 24.48 -12.61
N GLY A 185 10.04 24.84 -13.85
CA GLY A 185 11.06 24.74 -14.90
C GLY A 185 10.80 25.73 -16.00
N THR A 186 9.88 25.38 -16.89
CA THR A 186 9.50 26.23 -18.02
C THR A 186 8.40 27.22 -17.64
N ARG A 187 8.12 28.20 -18.52
CA ARG A 187 7.05 29.19 -18.32
C ARG A 187 5.64 28.55 -18.16
N ARG A 188 5.46 27.32 -18.64
CA ARG A 188 4.20 26.55 -18.53
C ARG A 188 4.22 25.54 -17.37
N GLU A 189 5.40 25.05 -17.00
CA GLU A 189 5.62 24.13 -15.87
C GLU A 189 6.08 24.92 -14.63
N THR A 190 5.17 25.70 -14.08
CA THR A 190 5.36 26.34 -12.78
C THR A 190 5.21 25.32 -11.65
N GLU A 191 5.69 25.66 -10.46
CA GLU A 191 5.45 24.87 -9.25
C GLU A 191 3.96 24.61 -9.05
N TRP A 192 3.13 25.62 -9.34
CA TRP A 192 1.68 25.53 -9.28
C TRP A 192 1.10 24.51 -10.28
N SER A 193 1.50 24.56 -11.56
CA SER A 193 0.95 23.64 -12.56
C SER A 193 1.40 22.20 -12.33
N GLN A 194 2.64 21.99 -11.85
CA GLN A 194 3.10 20.67 -11.42
C GLN A 194 2.31 20.15 -10.21
N TRP A 195 2.06 21.01 -9.22
CA TRP A 195 1.28 20.64 -8.04
C TRP A 195 -0.19 20.35 -8.36
N VAL A 196 -0.85 21.21 -9.14
CA VAL A 196 -2.24 20.97 -9.56
C VAL A 196 -2.36 19.66 -10.34
N GLN A 197 -1.39 19.38 -11.20
CA GLN A 197 -1.35 18.12 -11.95
C GLN A 197 -1.19 16.91 -11.01
N SER A 198 -0.30 17.01 -10.02
CA SER A 198 -0.17 15.99 -8.97
C SER A 198 -1.46 15.77 -8.18
N GLU A 199 -2.20 16.83 -7.83
CA GLU A 199 -3.50 16.70 -7.17
C GLU A 199 -4.57 16.07 -8.06
N LYS A 200 -4.54 16.32 -9.38
CA LYS A 200 -5.41 15.59 -10.33
C LYS A 200 -5.08 14.10 -10.38
N GLU A 201 -3.80 13.72 -10.33
CA GLU A 201 -3.37 12.32 -10.28
C GLU A 201 -3.81 11.64 -8.98
N GLN A 202 -3.69 12.33 -7.84
CA GLN A 202 -4.21 11.84 -6.56
C GLN A 202 -5.73 11.61 -6.62
N LEU A 203 -6.47 12.54 -7.24
CA LEU A 203 -7.89 12.37 -7.47
C LEU A 203 -8.19 11.23 -8.45
N ALA A 204 -7.39 11.04 -9.50
CA ALA A 204 -7.54 9.95 -10.46
C ALA A 204 -7.39 8.57 -9.78
N MET A 205 -6.40 8.41 -8.90
CA MET A 205 -6.23 7.16 -8.13
C MET A 205 -7.42 6.88 -7.22
N VAL A 206 -8.04 7.91 -6.65
CA VAL A 206 -9.28 7.76 -5.86
C VAL A 206 -10.44 7.41 -6.78
N MET A 207 -10.59 8.11 -7.90
CA MET A 207 -11.59 7.86 -8.94
C MET A 207 -11.62 6.41 -9.38
N GLU A 208 -10.45 5.77 -9.61
CA GLU A 208 -10.36 4.36 -9.98
C GLU A 208 -11.02 3.42 -8.95
N ARG A 209 -10.83 3.69 -7.65
CA ARG A 209 -11.47 2.92 -6.57
C ARG A 209 -12.99 3.08 -6.55
N HIS A 210 -13.49 4.18 -7.08
CA HIS A 210 -14.91 4.50 -7.21
C HIS A 210 -15.48 4.17 -8.60
N GLY A 211 -14.72 3.44 -9.44
CA GLY A 211 -15.19 2.98 -10.75
C GLY A 211 -15.13 4.03 -11.85
N PHE A 212 -14.28 5.05 -11.71
CA PHE A 212 -14.03 6.05 -12.75
C PHE A 212 -12.63 5.91 -13.35
N GLU A 213 -12.52 6.10 -14.65
CA GLU A 213 -11.24 6.27 -15.34
C GLU A 213 -11.03 7.74 -15.69
N TRP A 214 -9.79 8.24 -15.55
CA TRP A 214 -9.52 9.64 -15.88
C TRP A 214 -9.44 9.87 -17.40
N GLU A 215 -10.42 10.59 -17.94
CA GLU A 215 -10.41 11.03 -19.34
C GLU A 215 -9.46 12.21 -19.54
N HIS A 216 -8.39 12.00 -20.31
CA HIS A 216 -7.51 13.07 -20.77
C HIS A 216 -8.07 13.69 -22.05
N LYS A 217 -8.83 14.79 -21.92
CA LYS A 217 -9.12 15.64 -23.09
C LYS A 217 -7.80 16.17 -23.64
N SER A 218 -7.63 16.15 -24.96
CA SER A 218 -6.43 16.55 -25.69
C SER A 218 -6.15 18.06 -25.60
N THR A 219 -5.92 18.55 -24.39
CA THR A 219 -5.20 19.79 -24.16
C THR A 219 -3.73 19.55 -24.51
N HIS A 220 -3.10 20.53 -25.16
CA HIS A 220 -1.83 20.47 -25.88
C HIS A 220 -0.56 20.15 -25.05
N GLU A 221 -0.65 19.38 -23.97
CA GLU A 221 0.48 19.01 -23.12
C GLU A 221 0.72 17.50 -23.23
N LYS A 222 1.79 17.14 -23.93
CA LYS A 222 2.30 15.76 -23.98
C LYS A 222 2.85 15.40 -22.60
N HIS A 223 2.04 14.76 -21.77
CA HIS A 223 2.40 14.30 -20.42
C HIS A 223 3.21 12.99 -20.46
N LEU A 224 4.50 13.08 -20.82
CA LEU A 224 5.43 11.95 -20.70
C LEU A 224 5.98 11.78 -19.27
N SER A 225 6.05 12.87 -18.48
CA SER A 225 6.73 12.89 -17.18
C SER A 225 5.96 12.22 -16.03
N VAL A 226 4.63 12.23 -16.07
CA VAL A 226 3.77 11.62 -15.05
C VAL A 226 3.84 10.11 -15.14
N LEU A 227 3.75 9.55 -16.35
CA LEU A 227 3.93 8.13 -16.62
C LEU A 227 5.31 7.63 -16.18
N GLU A 228 6.35 8.45 -16.34
CA GLU A 228 7.70 8.12 -15.87
C GLU A 228 7.79 8.18 -14.34
N TYR A 229 7.12 9.14 -13.70
CA TYR A 229 7.04 9.24 -12.25
C TYR A 229 6.23 8.10 -11.62
N GLU A 230 5.06 7.78 -12.17
CA GLU A 230 4.22 6.65 -11.77
C GLU A 230 4.93 5.32 -11.98
N LYS A 231 5.59 5.11 -13.14
CA LYS A 231 6.42 3.93 -13.35
C LYS A 231 7.52 3.81 -12.31
N LYS A 232 8.11 4.94 -11.90
CA LYS A 232 9.19 4.96 -10.91
C LYS A 232 8.67 4.64 -9.51
N VAL A 233 7.65 5.36 -9.02
CA VAL A 233 7.07 5.12 -7.69
C VAL A 233 6.49 3.70 -7.58
N ARG A 234 5.81 3.23 -8.63
CA ARG A 234 5.28 1.86 -8.66
C ARG A 234 6.38 0.80 -8.75
N ALA A 235 7.46 1.06 -9.50
CA ALA A 235 8.62 0.16 -9.54
C ALA A 235 9.32 0.09 -8.19
N GLU A 236 9.37 1.21 -7.44
CA GLU A 236 9.88 1.25 -6.08
C GLU A 236 8.99 0.40 -5.13
N GLU A 237 7.66 0.53 -5.19
CA GLU A 237 6.74 -0.31 -4.41
C GLU A 237 6.83 -1.81 -4.74
N VAL A 238 6.95 -2.17 -6.03
CA VAL A 238 7.11 -3.57 -6.46
C VAL A 238 8.44 -4.13 -5.98
N ALA A 239 9.53 -3.35 -6.09
CA ALA A 239 10.84 -3.75 -5.60
C ALA A 239 10.86 -3.98 -4.08
N GLU A 240 10.14 -3.15 -3.32
CA GLU A 240 10.00 -3.32 -1.87
C GLU A 240 9.23 -4.59 -1.51
N LEU A 241 8.14 -4.89 -2.22
CA LEU A 241 7.38 -6.13 -2.02
C LEU A 241 8.20 -7.38 -2.41
N ASP A 242 8.95 -7.33 -3.51
CA ASP A 242 9.85 -8.42 -3.93
C ASP A 242 10.98 -8.64 -2.91
N ALA A 243 11.52 -7.57 -2.33
CA ALA A 243 12.51 -7.66 -1.26
C ALA A 243 11.93 -8.36 -0.02
N GLN A 244 10.71 -8.00 0.40
CA GLN A 244 10.03 -8.65 1.53
C GLN A 244 9.75 -10.13 1.26
N VAL A 245 9.31 -10.49 0.05
CA VAL A 245 9.11 -11.90 -0.34
C VAL A 245 10.43 -12.67 -0.30
N THR A 246 11.51 -12.07 -0.77
CA THR A 246 12.84 -12.70 -0.81
C THR A 246 13.39 -12.93 0.60
N GLU A 247 13.26 -11.95 1.49
CA GLU A 247 13.63 -12.07 2.90
C GLU A 247 12.82 -13.19 3.59
N LYS A 248 11.50 -13.22 3.41
CA LYS A 248 10.66 -14.24 4.04
C LYS A 248 10.94 -15.64 3.48
N LYS A 249 11.32 -15.77 2.20
CA LYS A 249 11.80 -17.03 1.61
C LYS A 249 13.13 -17.49 2.22
N SER A 250 14.06 -16.57 2.51
CA SER A 250 15.34 -16.93 3.14
C SER A 250 15.15 -17.34 4.61
N GLU A 251 14.25 -16.69 5.34
CA GLU A 251 13.85 -17.11 6.69
C GLU A 251 13.28 -18.54 6.70
N ILE A 252 12.39 -18.86 5.76
CA ILE A 252 11.85 -20.23 5.64
C ILE A 252 12.97 -21.24 5.37
N ALA A 253 13.90 -20.94 4.45
CA ALA A 253 14.99 -21.85 4.14
C ALA A 253 15.90 -22.13 5.36
N ALA A 254 16.16 -21.10 6.17
CA ALA A 254 16.92 -21.28 7.41
C ALA A 254 16.16 -22.13 8.45
N LEU A 255 14.85 -21.94 8.58
CA LEU A 255 14.02 -22.74 9.49
C LEU A 255 13.87 -24.19 9.00
N ASP A 256 13.74 -24.41 7.70
CA ASP A 256 13.71 -25.75 7.10
C ASP A 256 15.04 -26.49 7.38
N GLN A 257 16.18 -25.82 7.24
CA GLN A 257 17.49 -26.40 7.57
C GLN A 257 17.60 -26.78 9.06
N GLN A 258 17.09 -25.93 9.96
CA GLN A 258 17.04 -26.26 11.39
C GLN A 258 16.13 -27.47 11.69
N ALA A 259 14.99 -27.56 11.01
CA ALA A 259 14.09 -28.69 11.14
C ALA A 259 14.73 -30.00 10.64
N GLU A 260 15.43 -29.96 9.50
CA GLU A 260 16.17 -31.11 8.98
C GLU A 260 17.28 -31.57 9.94
N GLN A 261 18.02 -30.63 10.51
CA GLN A 261 19.07 -30.94 11.49
C GLN A 261 18.47 -31.56 12.76
N ALA A 262 17.37 -31.02 13.28
CA ALA A 262 16.67 -31.59 14.42
C ALA A 262 16.14 -33.00 14.12
N GLN A 263 15.64 -33.25 12.89
CA GLN A 263 15.17 -34.56 12.45
C GLN A 263 16.33 -35.57 12.34
N ALA A 264 17.53 -35.14 11.94
CA ALA A 264 18.72 -35.99 11.92
C ALA A 264 19.16 -36.39 13.34
N GLU A 265 19.17 -35.44 14.28
CA GLU A 265 19.46 -35.71 15.69
C GLU A 265 18.45 -36.69 16.31
N VAL A 266 17.16 -36.55 15.97
CA VAL A 266 16.11 -37.51 16.35
C VAL A 266 16.46 -38.93 15.87
N LYS A 267 16.84 -39.09 14.60
CA LYS A 267 17.24 -40.40 14.06
C LYS A 267 18.48 -41.00 14.75
N GLU A 268 19.45 -40.17 15.12
CA GLU A 268 20.62 -40.63 15.89
C GLU A 268 20.20 -41.12 17.27
N ILE A 269 19.33 -40.38 17.95
CA ILE A 269 18.81 -40.76 19.27
C ILE A 269 18.02 -42.07 19.17
N GLU A 270 17.16 -42.24 18.16
CA GLU A 270 16.43 -43.48 17.90
C GLU A 270 17.38 -44.68 17.67
N ALA A 271 18.48 -44.48 16.93
CA ALA A 271 19.46 -45.55 16.69
C ALA A 271 20.23 -45.95 17.96
N VAL A 272 20.55 -44.97 18.82
CA VAL A 272 21.15 -45.22 20.14
C VAL A 272 20.16 -45.99 21.02
N LEU A 273 18.89 -45.57 21.07
CA LEU A 273 17.81 -46.25 21.80
C LEU A 273 17.69 -47.72 21.38
N ALA A 274 17.59 -48.00 20.08
CA ALA A 274 17.51 -49.36 19.56
C ALA A 274 18.74 -50.22 19.92
N THR A 275 19.91 -49.60 20.05
CA THR A 275 21.14 -50.29 20.46
C THR A 275 21.13 -50.62 21.95
N VAL A 276 20.65 -49.70 22.78
CA VAL A 276 20.50 -49.87 24.23
C VAL A 276 19.45 -50.94 24.55
N GLU A 277 18.30 -50.93 23.87
CA GLU A 277 17.24 -51.93 24.00
C GLU A 277 17.75 -53.35 23.65
N LYS A 278 18.52 -53.50 22.56
CA LYS A 278 19.15 -54.79 22.20
C LYS A 278 20.12 -55.30 23.27
N GLN A 279 20.73 -54.42 24.06
CA GLN A 279 21.58 -54.83 25.17
C GLN A 279 20.77 -55.34 26.38
N GLN A 280 19.55 -54.83 26.59
CA GLN A 280 18.64 -55.34 27.63
C GLN A 280 18.09 -56.73 27.30
N VAL A 281 17.79 -57.03 26.02
CA VAL A 281 17.25 -58.34 25.59
C VAL A 281 18.16 -59.53 25.93
N LYS A 282 19.48 -59.31 26.06
CA LYS A 282 20.44 -60.36 26.46
C LYS A 282 20.25 -60.88 27.90
N LEU A 283 19.35 -60.30 28.71
CA LEU A 283 19.01 -60.80 30.05
C LEU A 283 18.01 -61.97 30.06
N ALA A 284 17.15 -62.12 29.03
CA ALA A 284 16.12 -63.16 29.00
C ALA A 284 16.67 -64.59 28.89
N GLU A 285 17.94 -64.76 28.52
CA GLU A 285 18.57 -66.08 28.37
C GLU A 285 19.04 -66.70 29.71
N ILE A 286 19.13 -65.92 30.79
CA ILE A 286 19.59 -66.40 32.12
C ILE A 286 18.48 -67.15 32.89
N GLU A 287 17.21 -67.02 32.48
CA GLU A 287 16.05 -67.67 33.11
C GLU A 287 15.95 -69.19 32.89
N LYS A 288 16.80 -69.80 32.05
CA LYS A 288 16.71 -71.23 31.70
C LYS A 288 17.36 -72.20 32.69
N VAL A 289 17.92 -71.74 33.81
CA VAL A 289 18.54 -72.63 34.81
C VAL A 289 17.49 -73.19 35.75
N GLN A 290 17.03 -74.41 35.49
CA GLN A 290 16.08 -75.14 36.35
C GLN A 290 16.80 -75.97 37.41
N PRO A 291 16.43 -75.88 38.70
CA PRO A 291 16.96 -76.76 39.74
C PRO A 291 16.36 -78.18 39.63
N LYS A 292 17.22 -79.21 39.65
CA LYS A 292 16.78 -80.61 39.79
C LYS A 292 16.58 -80.95 41.28
N LYS A 293 15.41 -81.49 41.64
CA LYS A 293 15.14 -82.05 42.97
C LYS A 293 15.67 -83.48 43.08
N SER A 294 16.27 -83.81 44.22
CA SER A 294 16.65 -85.18 44.59
C SER A 294 15.39 -86.04 44.79
N ALA A 295 15.39 -87.27 44.25
CA ALA A 295 14.24 -88.16 44.23
C ALA A 295 13.92 -88.85 45.57
N LEU A 296 14.77 -88.72 46.60
CA LEU A 296 14.64 -89.49 47.86
C LEU A 296 14.47 -88.68 49.14
N THR A 297 14.77 -87.38 49.17
CA THR A 297 14.53 -86.56 50.36
C THR A 297 14.06 -85.17 49.95
N SER A 298 13.24 -84.53 50.79
CA SER A 298 12.80 -83.13 50.58
C SER A 298 13.93 -82.10 50.68
N LYS A 299 15.18 -82.52 50.88
CA LYS A 299 16.37 -81.68 50.95
C LYS A 299 17.03 -81.57 49.57
N VAL A 300 17.29 -80.33 49.16
CA VAL A 300 18.11 -80.01 47.99
C VAL A 300 19.58 -80.13 48.43
N SER A 301 20.28 -81.15 47.96
CA SER A 301 21.74 -81.30 48.12
C SER A 301 22.40 -81.03 46.77
N MET A 302 23.39 -80.13 46.75
CA MET A 302 24.19 -79.83 45.57
C MET A 302 25.65 -80.12 45.88
N THR A 303 26.41 -80.52 44.86
CA THR A 303 27.86 -80.69 44.96
C THR A 303 28.55 -79.33 45.14
N GLU A 304 29.75 -79.31 45.73
CA GLU A 304 30.51 -78.08 45.96
C GLU A 304 30.79 -77.32 44.64
N ALA A 305 31.01 -78.06 43.55
CA ALA A 305 31.14 -77.50 42.20
C ALA A 305 29.85 -76.84 41.70
N GLU A 306 28.68 -77.43 41.98
CA GLU A 306 27.37 -76.84 41.61
C GLU A 306 27.07 -75.58 42.44
N TYR A 307 27.45 -75.56 43.72
CA TYR A 307 27.32 -74.39 44.58
C TYR A 307 28.19 -73.21 44.10
N GLU A 308 29.46 -73.45 43.77
CA GLU A 308 30.36 -72.43 43.21
C GLU A 308 29.86 -71.89 41.87
N THR A 309 29.31 -72.78 41.04
CA THR A 309 28.70 -72.40 39.76
C THR A 309 27.47 -71.50 39.97
N LEU A 310 26.60 -71.84 40.93
CA LEU A 310 25.42 -71.05 41.28
C LEU A 310 25.80 -69.70 41.91
N GLN A 311 26.79 -69.66 42.79
CA GLN A 311 27.26 -68.44 43.44
C GLN A 311 27.86 -67.48 42.40
N THR A 312 28.63 -68.01 41.44
CA THR A 312 29.19 -67.24 40.32
C THR A 312 28.08 -66.71 39.42
N ALA A 313 27.06 -67.52 39.11
CA ALA A 313 25.90 -67.10 38.33
C ALA A 313 25.09 -65.99 39.04
N ALA A 314 24.88 -66.09 40.35
CA ALA A 314 24.18 -65.08 41.15
C ALA A 314 24.94 -63.74 41.19
N LYS A 315 26.27 -63.75 41.38
CA LYS A 315 27.12 -62.55 41.32
C LYS A 315 27.05 -61.88 39.94
N LYS A 316 27.06 -62.68 38.86
CA LYS A 316 26.85 -62.18 37.50
C LYS A 316 25.47 -61.54 37.35
N TYR A 317 24.40 -62.21 37.80
CA TYR A 317 23.03 -61.71 37.71
C TYR A 317 22.83 -60.35 38.40
N VAL A 318 23.34 -60.18 39.63
CA VAL A 318 23.24 -58.88 40.35
C VAL A 318 23.98 -57.77 39.60
N THR A 319 25.15 -58.07 39.04
CA THR A 319 25.92 -57.13 38.23
C THR A 319 25.17 -56.75 36.96
N TYR A 320 24.55 -57.72 36.28
CA TYR A 320 23.69 -57.48 35.12
C TYR A 320 22.46 -56.64 35.48
N LYS A 321 21.75 -56.96 36.57
CA LYS A 321 20.55 -56.23 36.99
C LYS A 321 20.83 -54.77 37.36
N ARG A 322 21.98 -54.48 37.98
CA ARG A 322 22.43 -53.08 38.19
C ARG A 322 22.71 -52.36 36.87
N LYS A 323 23.34 -53.04 35.92
CA LYS A 323 23.59 -52.49 34.58
C LYS A 323 22.28 -52.23 33.82
N ASP A 324 21.31 -53.13 33.95
CA ASP A 324 19.98 -53.06 33.33
C ASP A 324 19.16 -51.86 33.82
N ILE A 325 19.12 -51.62 35.14
CA ILE A 325 18.51 -50.40 35.72
C ILE A 325 19.19 -49.13 35.19
N GLY A 326 20.51 -49.15 35.05
CA GLY A 326 21.27 -48.04 34.48
C GLY A 326 20.93 -47.77 33.01
N LEU A 327 20.79 -48.83 32.20
CA LEU A 327 20.37 -48.75 30.80
C LEU A 327 18.93 -48.26 30.69
N GLN A 328 18.01 -48.72 31.55
CA GLN A 328 16.62 -48.28 31.56
C GLN A 328 16.50 -46.77 31.81
N LYS A 329 17.29 -46.25 32.76
CA LYS A 329 17.32 -44.80 33.02
C LYS A 329 17.82 -43.99 31.82
N GLN A 330 18.75 -44.55 31.03
CA GLN A 330 19.21 -43.92 29.79
C GLN A 330 18.12 -43.95 28.72
N VAL A 331 17.37 -45.06 28.59
CA VAL A 331 16.21 -45.17 27.69
C VAL A 331 15.18 -44.09 28.03
N ASP A 332 14.75 -43.98 29.28
CA ASP A 332 13.75 -43.01 29.72
C ASP A 332 14.19 -41.56 29.41
N GLN A 333 15.47 -41.23 29.65
CA GLN A 333 16.04 -39.92 29.34
C GLN A 333 16.05 -39.61 27.85
N LEU A 334 16.42 -40.57 27.01
CA LEU A 334 16.45 -40.39 25.55
C LEU A 334 15.03 -40.28 24.97
N THR A 335 14.06 -41.03 25.52
CA THR A 335 12.65 -40.93 25.14
C THR A 335 12.07 -39.56 25.47
N GLU A 336 12.41 -38.99 26.62
CA GLU A 336 11.96 -37.64 26.98
C GLU A 336 12.61 -36.56 26.09
N GLN A 337 13.88 -36.71 25.74
CA GLN A 337 14.55 -35.83 24.78
C GLN A 337 13.92 -35.90 23.37
N LEU A 338 13.51 -37.09 22.92
CA LEU A 338 12.78 -37.27 21.66
C LEU A 338 11.46 -36.48 21.66
N ALA A 339 10.64 -36.68 22.70
CA ALA A 339 9.35 -35.99 22.81
C ALA A 339 9.51 -34.45 22.81
N GLN A 340 10.56 -33.93 23.45
CA GLN A 340 10.85 -32.49 23.45
C GLN A 340 11.23 -32.00 22.06
N LYS A 341 12.11 -32.71 21.34
CA LYS A 341 12.53 -32.37 19.98
C LYS A 341 11.38 -32.46 18.98
N ASP A 342 10.52 -33.48 19.07
CA ASP A 342 9.33 -33.60 18.23
C ASP A 342 8.40 -32.40 18.43
N SER A 343 8.16 -31.97 19.67
CA SER A 343 7.34 -30.77 19.93
C SER A 343 7.96 -29.49 19.35
N PHE A 344 9.29 -29.40 19.31
CA PHE A 344 9.99 -28.26 18.73
C PHE A 344 9.88 -28.25 17.20
N ILE A 345 10.01 -29.42 16.57
CA ILE A 345 9.80 -29.60 15.13
C ILE A 345 8.38 -29.19 14.74
N ASP A 346 7.37 -29.58 15.52
CA ASP A 346 5.98 -29.20 15.26
C ASP A 346 5.75 -27.68 15.35
N LYS A 347 6.39 -27.00 16.32
CA LYS A 347 6.36 -25.53 16.40
C LYS A 347 6.99 -24.87 15.18
N LEU A 348 8.15 -25.36 14.74
CA LEU A 348 8.83 -24.85 13.54
C LEU A 348 7.95 -25.02 12.29
N LYS A 349 7.35 -26.20 12.11
CA LYS A 349 6.39 -26.46 11.02
C LYS A 349 5.21 -25.50 11.03
N GLY A 350 4.68 -25.18 12.21
CA GLY A 350 3.61 -24.20 12.37
C GLY A 350 4.01 -22.79 11.92
N ILE A 351 5.19 -22.33 12.30
CA ILE A 351 5.73 -21.02 11.88
C ILE A 351 5.93 -20.99 10.36
N ILE A 352 6.55 -22.04 9.80
CA ILE A 352 6.75 -22.18 8.35
C ILE A 352 5.43 -22.12 7.59
N ALA A 353 4.39 -22.80 8.08
CA ALA A 353 3.06 -22.75 7.46
C ALA A 353 2.47 -21.32 7.48
N GLY A 354 2.63 -20.59 8.59
CA GLY A 354 2.20 -19.19 8.68
C GLY A 354 2.92 -18.27 7.70
N LEU A 355 4.26 -18.42 7.57
CA LEU A 355 5.06 -17.65 6.61
C LEU A 355 4.69 -17.99 5.16
N LYS A 356 4.44 -19.26 4.84
CA LYS A 356 3.98 -19.68 3.50
C LYS A 356 2.64 -19.03 3.13
N ASN A 357 1.69 -18.95 4.06
CA ASN A 357 0.43 -18.25 3.81
C ASN A 357 0.66 -16.75 3.56
N LYS A 358 1.58 -16.12 4.30
CA LYS A 358 1.89 -14.71 4.10
C LYS A 358 2.53 -14.43 2.74
N ILE A 359 3.42 -15.32 2.29
CA ILE A 359 3.99 -15.26 0.93
C ILE A 359 2.88 -15.36 -0.11
N ALA A 360 1.95 -16.30 0.04
CA ALA A 360 0.83 -16.45 -0.91
C ALA A 360 -0.04 -15.19 -0.99
N GLU A 361 -0.33 -14.53 0.14
CA GLU A 361 -1.05 -13.25 0.15
C GLU A 361 -0.28 -12.14 -0.59
N LEU A 362 1.03 -12.05 -0.38
CA LEU A 362 1.89 -11.04 -1.03
C LEU A 362 2.01 -11.29 -2.54
N GLU A 363 2.19 -12.56 -2.95
CA GLU A 363 2.23 -12.96 -4.36
C GLU A 363 0.89 -12.70 -5.06
N GLN A 364 -0.24 -12.90 -4.38
CA GLN A 364 -1.56 -12.54 -4.91
C GLN A 364 -1.73 -11.02 -5.09
N LYS A 365 -1.23 -10.22 -4.15
CA LYS A 365 -1.23 -8.76 -4.27
C LYS A 365 -0.36 -8.29 -5.44
N LEU A 366 0.80 -8.88 -5.64
CA LEU A 366 1.67 -8.60 -6.79
C LEU A 366 0.96 -8.93 -8.11
N SER A 367 0.39 -10.14 -8.24
CA SER A 367 -0.27 -10.55 -9.48
C SER A 367 -1.51 -9.71 -9.82
N SER A 368 -2.29 -9.33 -8.81
CA SER A 368 -3.44 -8.44 -9.01
C SER A 368 -3.02 -7.06 -9.53
N ARG A 369 -1.90 -6.52 -9.02
CA ARG A 369 -1.33 -5.24 -9.46
C ARG A 369 -0.80 -5.31 -10.89
N ASP A 370 -0.11 -6.39 -11.27
CA ASP A 370 0.36 -6.59 -12.65
C ASP A 370 -0.79 -6.79 -13.64
N SER A 371 -1.85 -7.49 -13.24
CA SER A 371 -3.04 -7.67 -14.07
C SER A 371 -3.76 -6.36 -14.33
N ILE A 372 -3.94 -5.53 -13.28
CA ILE A 372 -4.51 -4.19 -13.42
C ILE A 372 -3.64 -3.34 -14.34
N ARG A 373 -2.30 -3.38 -14.20
CA ARG A 373 -1.37 -2.68 -15.09
C ARG A 373 -1.54 -3.08 -16.55
N GLU A 374 -1.63 -4.37 -16.86
CA GLU A 374 -1.83 -4.84 -18.24
C GLU A 374 -3.18 -4.41 -18.80
N GLN A 375 -4.24 -4.48 -17.99
CA GLN A 375 -5.58 -4.04 -18.40
C GLN A 375 -5.61 -2.54 -18.70
N MET A 376 -4.98 -1.74 -17.84
CA MET A 376 -4.88 -0.28 -18.01
C MET A 376 -4.07 0.09 -19.26
N GLU A 377 -2.90 -0.53 -19.51
CA GLU A 377 -2.12 -0.27 -20.73
C GLU A 377 -2.87 -0.72 -22.00
N ARG A 378 -3.59 -1.85 -21.95
CA ARG A 378 -4.42 -2.29 -23.08
C ARG A 378 -5.58 -1.32 -23.35
N GLY A 379 -6.26 -0.84 -22.30
CA GLY A 379 -7.31 0.16 -22.40
C GLY A 379 -6.81 1.45 -23.01
N ARG A 380 -5.68 1.95 -22.51
CA ARG A 380 -5.01 3.17 -23.00
C ARG A 380 -4.60 3.06 -24.47
N LEU A 381 -3.92 1.98 -24.86
CA LEU A 381 -3.51 1.74 -26.25
C LEU A 381 -4.71 1.64 -27.20
N LYS A 382 -5.83 1.07 -26.73
CA LYS A 382 -7.07 1.00 -27.51
C LYS A 382 -7.67 2.39 -27.72
N SER A 383 -7.78 3.20 -26.68
CA SER A 383 -8.27 4.59 -26.77
C SER A 383 -7.38 5.46 -27.65
N GLU A 384 -6.06 5.32 -27.55
CA GLU A 384 -5.09 6.00 -28.42
C GLU A 384 -5.27 5.58 -29.89
N ASN A 385 -5.45 4.28 -30.16
CA ASN A 385 -5.74 3.79 -31.51
C ASN A 385 -7.05 4.37 -32.06
N ASP A 386 -8.10 4.43 -31.25
CA ASP A 386 -9.39 4.96 -31.66
C ASP A 386 -9.34 6.46 -31.94
N SER A 387 -8.59 7.22 -31.14
CA SER A 387 -8.34 8.65 -31.39
C SER A 387 -7.55 8.86 -32.70
N LEU A 388 -6.45 8.11 -32.88
CA LEU A 388 -5.65 8.16 -34.11
C LEU A 388 -6.46 7.75 -35.35
N ARG A 389 -7.39 6.80 -35.22
CA ARG A 389 -8.31 6.43 -36.30
C ARG A 389 -9.27 7.56 -36.64
N LYS A 390 -9.87 8.21 -35.63
CA LYS A 390 -10.74 9.38 -35.84
C LYS A 390 -9.98 10.54 -36.48
N GLU A 391 -8.76 10.81 -36.05
CA GLU A 391 -7.91 11.85 -36.62
C GLU A 391 -7.50 11.52 -38.06
N ASN A 392 -7.08 10.28 -38.33
CA ASN A 392 -6.81 9.82 -39.70
C ASN A 392 -8.03 9.95 -40.60
N GLN A 393 -9.23 9.64 -40.08
CA GLN A 393 -10.47 9.80 -40.86
C GLN A 393 -10.73 11.27 -41.19
N LYS A 394 -10.58 12.18 -40.22
CA LYS A 394 -10.71 13.63 -40.46
C LYS A 394 -9.71 14.13 -41.50
N LEU A 395 -8.45 13.69 -41.41
CA LEU A 395 -7.42 14.05 -42.39
C LEU A 395 -7.77 13.52 -43.78
N ARG A 396 -8.29 12.30 -43.89
CA ARG A 396 -8.78 11.73 -45.16
C ARG A 396 -9.92 12.55 -45.74
N ASP A 397 -10.89 12.94 -44.92
CA ASP A 397 -12.05 13.72 -45.36
C ASP A 397 -11.61 15.11 -45.87
N VAL A 398 -10.65 15.75 -45.18
CA VAL A 398 -10.05 17.02 -45.62
C VAL A 398 -9.30 16.86 -46.93
N LEU A 399 -8.48 15.82 -47.09
CA LEU A 399 -7.74 15.57 -48.32
C LEU A 399 -8.68 15.28 -49.50
N ALA A 400 -9.73 14.50 -49.28
CA ALA A 400 -10.77 14.24 -50.27
C ALA A 400 -11.48 15.54 -50.70
N ALA A 401 -11.82 16.41 -49.75
CA ALA A 401 -12.44 17.71 -50.04
C ALA A 401 -11.54 18.64 -50.88
N HIS A 402 -10.22 18.49 -50.79
CA HIS A 402 -9.24 19.25 -51.57
C HIS A 402 -8.76 18.51 -52.83
N GLY A 403 -9.37 17.37 -53.18
CA GLY A 403 -9.01 16.58 -54.36
C GLY A 403 -7.62 15.94 -54.30
N ILE A 404 -7.03 15.84 -53.11
CA ILE A 404 -5.71 15.24 -52.89
C ILE A 404 -5.90 13.74 -52.63
N PRO A 405 -5.42 12.85 -53.51
CA PRO A 405 -5.59 11.41 -53.30
C PRO A 405 -4.78 10.94 -52.08
N PHE A 406 -5.46 10.26 -51.14
CA PHE A 406 -4.83 9.66 -49.98
C PHE A 406 -4.70 8.14 -50.17
N GLY A 407 -3.46 7.65 -50.18
CA GLY A 407 -3.12 6.26 -50.49
C GLY A 407 -2.29 6.13 -51.77
N ARG A 408 -1.46 5.08 -51.88
CA ARG A 408 -0.72 4.80 -53.12
C ARG A 408 -1.73 4.61 -54.25
N LYS A 409 -1.58 5.36 -55.35
CA LYS A 409 -2.21 5.00 -56.63
C LYS A 409 -1.86 3.54 -56.90
N GLN A 410 -2.86 2.69 -56.96
CA GLN A 410 -2.72 1.40 -57.62
C GLN A 410 -2.34 1.76 -59.05
N VAL A 411 -1.09 1.50 -59.40
CA VAL A 411 -0.62 1.68 -60.77
C VAL A 411 -1.40 0.64 -61.57
N ASP A 412 -2.40 1.08 -62.32
CA ASP A 412 -2.99 0.26 -63.37
C ASP A 412 -1.86 -0.11 -64.32
N ARG A 413 -1.39 -1.35 -64.18
CA ARG A 413 -0.70 -2.06 -65.25
C ARG A 413 -1.75 -2.45 -66.27
N ASP A 414 -2.28 -1.48 -66.99
CA ASP A 414 -2.95 -1.74 -68.27
C ASP A 414 -2.99 -0.44 -69.07
N SER A 415 -1.91 -0.19 -69.80
CA SER A 415 -1.92 0.60 -71.04
C SER A 415 -0.74 0.12 -71.89
N ARG A 416 -1.09 -0.76 -72.84
CA ARG A 416 -0.39 -0.94 -74.11
C ARG A 416 -0.35 0.37 -74.90
#